data_AF-A0A1V6S2N8-F1
#
_entry.id   AF-A0A1V6S2N8-F1
#
_cell.length_a   1.000
_cell.length_b   1.000
_cell.length_c   1.000
_cell.angle_alpha   90.00
_cell.angle_beta   90.00
_cell.angle_gamma   90.00
#
_symmetry.space_group_name_H-M   'P 1'
#
loop_
_entity.id
_entity.type
_entity.pdbx_description
1 polymer ?
#
loop_
_entity_poly.entity_id
_entity_poly.type
_entity_poly.pdbx_seq_one_letter_code
_entity_poly.pdbx_strand_id
1 'polypeptide(L)'
;MATSWLPPICRDDELIDEFNHAGPGTDGEWMYYADQSGNRTMTVEEVSHLAEMEGDEATFWTTHEWHLAHCLFYWKKESRARKSGKMMIEKSVDGDHHIDHCYAAFRSRSPLQMINTRSSAGLNADKMD
;
A
#
# COMPACT_ATOMS: atom_id res chain seq x y z
N MET A 1 1.16 -5.08 4.85
CA MET A 1 0.67 -5.38 3.50
C MET A 1 -0.59 -4.57 3.43
N ALA A 2 -0.57 -3.43 2.74
CA ALA A 2 -0.40 -3.27 1.27
C ALA A 2 0.98 -2.87 0.69
N THR A 3 2.00 -2.56 1.49
CA THR A 3 3.40 -2.38 0.98
C THR A 3 4.49 -2.91 1.90
N SER A 4 4.15 -3.24 3.13
CA SER A 4 5.10 -3.66 4.17
C SER A 4 4.82 -5.07 4.69
N TRP A 5 5.77 -5.72 5.34
CA TRP A 5 5.52 -6.99 6.03
C TRP A 5 4.61 -6.79 7.26
N LEU A 6 3.77 -7.79 7.57
CA LEU A 6 2.90 -7.78 8.75
C LEU A 6 2.91 -9.14 9.47
N PRO A 7 2.83 -9.15 10.82
CA PRO A 7 2.66 -10.38 11.58
C PRO A 7 1.27 -10.98 11.35
N PRO A 8 1.08 -12.30 11.56
CA PRO A 8 -0.18 -13.00 11.27
C PRO A 8 -1.45 -12.35 11.85
N ILE A 9 -1.36 -11.81 13.07
CA ILE A 9 -2.49 -11.15 13.74
C ILE A 9 -2.98 -9.87 13.04
N CYS A 10 -2.13 -9.28 12.17
CA CYS A 10 -2.44 -8.07 11.42
C CYS A 10 -2.76 -8.34 9.94
N ARG A 11 -2.83 -9.61 9.49
CA ARG A 11 -3.02 -9.96 8.08
C ARG A 11 -4.46 -10.33 7.77
N ASP A 12 -4.93 -9.86 6.62
CA ASP A 12 -6.13 -10.36 5.95
C ASP A 12 -5.68 -10.93 4.60
N ASP A 13 -5.31 -12.22 4.56
CA ASP A 13 -4.69 -12.81 3.37
C ASP A 13 -5.61 -12.80 2.14
N GLU A 14 -6.92 -12.94 2.36
CA GLU A 14 -7.93 -12.85 1.29
C GLU A 14 -7.98 -11.42 0.72
N LEU A 15 -7.98 -10.41 1.58
CA LEU A 15 -8.02 -9.01 1.14
C LEU A 15 -6.69 -8.57 0.51
N ILE A 16 -5.57 -9.12 0.98
CA ILE A 16 -4.24 -8.90 0.38
C ILE A 16 -4.21 -9.46 -1.04
N ASP A 17 -4.73 -10.68 -1.23
CA ASP A 17 -4.82 -11.31 -2.54
C ASP A 17 -5.74 -10.52 -3.50
N GLU A 18 -6.90 -10.07 -3.01
CA GLU A 18 -7.79 -9.19 -3.77
C GLU A 18 -7.09 -7.90 -4.21
N PHE A 19 -6.33 -7.26 -3.31
CA PHE A 19 -5.57 -6.07 -3.66
C PHE A 19 -4.50 -6.37 -4.72
N ASN A 20 -3.72 -7.44 -4.57
CA ASN A 20 -2.64 -7.77 -5.50
C ASN A 20 -3.11 -8.05 -6.94
N HIS A 21 -4.39 -8.36 -7.13
CA HIS A 21 -5.01 -8.62 -8.44
C HIS A 21 -6.02 -7.53 -8.87
N ALA A 22 -5.99 -6.35 -8.23
CA ALA A 22 -6.90 -5.25 -8.54
C ALA A 22 -6.31 -4.18 -9.48
N GLY A 23 -5.07 -4.38 -9.93
CA GLY A 23 -4.37 -3.45 -10.81
C GLY A 23 -4.84 -3.49 -12.26
N PRO A 24 -4.49 -2.48 -13.07
CA PRO A 24 -4.87 -2.41 -14.48
C PRO A 24 -3.99 -3.26 -15.41
N GLY A 25 -2.95 -3.93 -14.87
CA GLY A 25 -2.03 -4.76 -15.63
C GLY A 25 -2.62 -6.11 -16.05
N THR A 26 -1.79 -6.91 -16.73
CA THR A 26 -2.11 -8.31 -17.04
C THR A 26 -2.40 -9.05 -15.74
N ASP A 27 -3.45 -9.88 -15.72
CA ASP A 27 -3.87 -10.66 -14.55
C ASP A 27 -4.13 -9.83 -13.26
N GLY A 28 -4.37 -8.52 -13.41
CA GLY A 28 -4.65 -7.64 -12.28
C GLY A 28 -3.40 -7.08 -11.60
N GLU A 29 -2.22 -7.17 -12.23
CA GLU A 29 -0.98 -6.69 -11.64
C GLU A 29 -0.94 -5.16 -11.47
N TRP A 30 -0.32 -4.72 -10.37
CA TRP A 30 0.06 -3.34 -10.15
C TRP A 30 1.43 -3.03 -10.75
N MET A 31 1.60 -1.81 -11.23
CA MET A 31 2.87 -1.31 -11.75
C MET A 31 3.63 -0.52 -10.68
N TYR A 32 4.90 -0.82 -10.54
CA TYR A 32 5.83 -0.16 -9.63
C TYR A 32 7.01 0.42 -10.40
N TYR A 33 7.54 1.55 -9.94
CA TYR A 33 8.58 2.30 -10.63
C TYR A 33 9.64 2.78 -9.66
N ALA A 34 10.89 2.84 -10.11
CA ALA A 34 12.00 3.38 -9.31
C ALA A 34 11.98 4.91 -9.25
N ASP A 35 11.31 5.56 -10.20
CA ASP A 35 11.27 7.00 -10.36
C ASP A 35 9.88 7.47 -10.80
N GLN A 36 9.56 8.74 -10.53
CA GLN A 36 8.27 9.33 -10.86
C GLN A 36 8.04 9.44 -12.37
N SER A 37 9.11 9.55 -13.17
CA SER A 37 8.98 9.59 -14.64
C SER A 37 8.52 8.26 -15.24
N GLY A 38 8.56 7.16 -14.47
CA GLY A 38 8.21 5.83 -14.95
C GLY A 38 9.23 5.23 -15.91
N ASN A 39 10.48 5.73 -15.90
CA ASN A 39 11.52 5.29 -16.83
C ASN A 39 12.04 3.88 -16.50
N ARG A 40 12.02 3.51 -15.22
CA ARG A 40 12.37 2.16 -14.76
C ARG A 40 11.22 1.54 -13.99
N THR A 41 10.62 0.50 -14.57
CA THR A 41 9.68 -0.40 -13.90
C THR A 41 10.40 -1.29 -12.90
N MET A 42 9.69 -1.71 -11.86
CA MET A 42 10.16 -2.65 -10.84
C MET A 42 9.29 -3.89 -10.80
N THR A 43 9.92 -5.05 -10.60
CA THR A 43 9.19 -6.30 -10.30
C THR A 43 8.70 -6.31 -8.85
N VAL A 44 7.74 -7.17 -8.54
CA VAL A 44 7.28 -7.40 -7.15
C VAL A 44 8.43 -7.86 -6.25
N GLU A 45 9.36 -8.65 -6.79
CA GLU A 45 10.57 -9.09 -6.07
C GLU A 45 11.48 -7.90 -5.73
N GLU A 46 11.74 -7.01 -6.70
CA GLU A 46 12.52 -5.78 -6.45
C GLU A 46 11.85 -4.87 -5.42
N VAL A 47 10.52 -4.71 -5.46
CA VAL A 47 9.77 -3.95 -4.44
C VAL A 47 9.85 -4.61 -3.07
N SER A 48 9.84 -5.96 -3.02
CA SER A 48 9.94 -6.70 -1.76
C SER A 48 11.30 -6.50 -1.09
N HIS A 49 12.38 -6.43 -1.87
CA HIS A 49 13.73 -6.15 -1.35
C HIS A 49 13.89 -4.75 -0.77
N LEU A 50 13.04 -3.78 -1.14
CA LEU A 50 13.06 -2.44 -0.53
C LEU A 50 12.79 -2.48 0.98
N ALA A 51 12.14 -3.52 1.48
CA ALA A 51 11.87 -3.67 2.90
C ALA A 51 13.15 -3.83 3.75
N GLU A 52 14.27 -4.23 3.12
CA GLU A 52 15.58 -4.35 3.76
C GLU A 52 16.39 -3.04 3.73
N MET A 53 15.89 -2.01 3.04
CA MET A 53 16.55 -0.72 2.88
C MET A 53 16.02 0.31 3.90
N GLU A 54 16.68 1.46 4.00
CA GLU A 54 16.29 2.54 4.92
C GLU A 54 16.03 3.87 4.19
N GLY A 55 15.19 4.71 4.80
CA GLY A 55 14.94 6.07 4.33
C GLY A 55 14.42 6.14 2.90
N ASP A 56 15.01 7.02 2.10
CA ASP A 56 14.58 7.25 0.71
C ASP A 56 14.84 6.03 -0.21
N GLU A 57 15.79 5.16 0.14
CA GLU A 57 16.11 3.95 -0.63
C GLU A 57 15.05 2.86 -0.47
N ALA A 58 14.21 2.93 0.57
CA ALA A 58 13.11 1.99 0.82
C ALA A 58 11.82 2.36 0.07
N THR A 59 11.90 3.21 -0.97
CA THR A 59 10.73 3.79 -1.63
C THR A 59 10.59 3.42 -3.10
N PHE A 60 9.35 3.42 -3.57
CA PHE A 60 8.98 3.23 -4.97
C PHE A 60 7.89 4.23 -5.37
N TRP A 61 7.67 4.35 -6.67
CA TRP A 61 6.62 5.14 -7.28
C TRP A 61 5.54 4.24 -7.90
N THR A 62 4.30 4.69 -7.87
CA THR A 62 3.16 4.02 -8.48
C THR A 62 2.06 5.02 -8.86
N THR A 63 0.97 4.52 -9.42
CA THR A 63 -0.12 5.32 -9.98
C THR A 63 -1.05 5.89 -8.92
N HIS A 64 -1.77 6.94 -9.26
CA HIS A 64 -2.84 7.49 -8.43
C HIS A 64 -3.95 6.44 -8.16
N GLU A 65 -4.26 5.60 -9.14
CA GLU A 65 -5.21 4.49 -9.00
C GLU A 65 -4.82 3.52 -7.88
N TRP A 66 -3.54 3.13 -7.84
CA TRP A 66 -3.01 2.30 -6.77
C TRP A 66 -3.22 2.96 -5.40
N HIS A 67 -3.02 4.28 -5.29
CA HIS A 67 -3.21 5.01 -4.02
C HIS A 67 -4.66 4.98 -3.53
N LEU A 68 -5.63 5.15 -4.44
CA LEU A 68 -7.04 5.07 -4.09
C LEU A 68 -7.43 3.65 -3.69
N ALA A 69 -6.93 2.64 -4.40
CA ALA A 69 -7.14 1.23 -4.07
C ALA A 69 -6.52 0.86 -2.71
N HIS A 70 -5.32 1.37 -2.41
CA HIS A 70 -4.64 1.20 -1.13
C HIS A 70 -5.47 1.77 0.03
N CYS A 71 -6.02 2.97 -0.13
CA CYS A 71 -6.90 3.58 0.87
C CYS A 71 -8.17 2.75 1.11
N LEU A 72 -8.81 2.25 0.05
CA LEU A 72 -9.98 1.38 0.17
C LEU A 72 -9.66 0.02 0.80
N PHE A 73 -8.49 -0.55 0.48
CA PHE A 73 -7.97 -1.76 1.12
C PHE A 73 -7.92 -1.59 2.64
N TYR A 74 -7.32 -0.51 3.13
CA TYR A 74 -7.21 -0.28 4.57
C TYR A 74 -8.54 -0.03 5.24
N TRP A 75 -9.45 0.70 4.59
CA TRP A 75 -10.80 0.88 5.11
C TRP A 75 -11.55 -0.46 5.21
N LYS A 76 -11.48 -1.30 4.18
CA LYS A 76 -12.10 -2.64 4.19
C LYS A 76 -11.47 -3.53 5.27
N LYS A 77 -10.15 -3.49 5.44
CA LYS A 77 -9.41 -4.20 6.49
C LYS A 77 -9.87 -3.79 7.89
N GLU A 78 -9.98 -2.48 8.14
CA GLU A 78 -10.46 -1.95 9.41
C GLU A 78 -11.90 -2.39 9.71
N SER A 79 -12.78 -2.35 8.71
CA SER A 79 -14.16 -2.84 8.84
C SER A 79 -14.21 -4.33 9.20
N ARG A 80 -13.39 -5.17 8.55
CA ARG A 80 -13.28 -6.60 8.85
C ARG A 80 -12.67 -6.88 10.23
N ALA A 81 -11.64 -6.12 10.62
CA ALA A 81 -11.01 -6.22 11.94
C ALA A 81 -12.01 -5.89 13.05
N ARG A 82 -12.73 -4.76 12.94
CA ARG A 82 -13.79 -4.34 13.87
C ARG A 82 -14.92 -5.38 13.97
N LYS A 83 -15.36 -5.95 12.84
CA LYS A 83 -16.44 -6.96 12.81
C LYS A 83 -16.02 -8.29 13.42
N SER A 84 -14.79 -8.74 13.15
CA SER A 84 -14.31 -10.05 13.62
C SER A 84 -13.83 -10.03 15.07
N GLY A 85 -13.25 -8.91 15.53
CA GLY A 85 -12.59 -8.78 16.83
C GLY A 85 -11.31 -9.63 16.96
N LYS A 86 -10.81 -10.22 15.87
CA LYS A 86 -9.70 -11.19 15.88
C LYS A 86 -8.43 -10.69 15.19
N MET A 87 -8.51 -9.58 14.46
CA MET A 87 -7.42 -8.98 13.71
C MET A 87 -7.09 -7.62 14.30
N MET A 88 -5.80 -7.30 14.39
CA MET A 88 -5.33 -5.97 14.76
C MET A 88 -5.00 -5.15 13.52
N ILE A 89 -5.27 -3.86 13.58
CA ILE A 89 -4.77 -2.91 12.59
C ILE A 89 -3.37 -2.48 13.01
N GLU A 90 -2.45 -2.46 12.06
CA GLU A 90 -1.08 -2.04 12.30
C GLU A 90 -1.02 -0.56 12.70
N LYS A 91 -0.10 -0.23 13.61
CA LYS A 91 -0.03 1.12 14.17
C LYS A 91 0.26 2.19 13.13
N SER A 92 0.99 1.86 12.06
CA SER A 92 1.35 2.79 10.99
C SER A 92 0.15 3.34 10.21
N VAL A 93 -1.01 2.69 10.30
CA VAL A 93 -2.26 3.13 9.64
C VAL A 93 -3.39 3.39 10.65
N ASP A 94 -3.07 3.39 11.94
CA ASP A 94 -4.04 3.60 13.02
C ASP A 94 -4.30 5.11 13.23
N GLY A 95 -5.53 5.44 13.59
CA GLY A 95 -5.98 6.80 13.90
C GLY A 95 -6.30 7.69 12.69
N ASP A 96 -6.74 8.92 13.00
CA ASP A 96 -7.32 9.85 12.03
C ASP A 96 -6.31 10.37 10.99
N HIS A 97 -5.00 10.34 11.30
CA HIS A 97 -3.96 10.80 10.36
C HIS A 97 -4.01 10.06 9.03
N HIS A 98 -4.21 8.75 9.05
CA HIS A 98 -4.31 7.94 7.84
C HIS A 98 -5.60 8.24 7.06
N ILE A 99 -6.70 8.51 7.77
CA ILE A 99 -7.98 8.92 7.17
C ILE A 99 -7.84 10.28 6.49
N ASP A 100 -7.24 11.27 7.16
CA ASP A 100 -7.03 12.61 6.62
C ASP A 100 -6.11 12.59 5.39
N HIS A 101 -5.06 11.76 5.42
CA HIS A 101 -4.18 11.52 4.28
C HIS A 101 -4.96 10.94 3.09
N CYS A 102 -5.72 9.87 3.29
CA CYS A 102 -6.52 9.24 2.25
C CYS A 102 -7.63 10.17 1.73
N TYR A 103 -8.24 10.99 2.59
CA TYR A 103 -9.21 12.00 2.18
C TYR A 103 -8.60 13.01 1.20
N ALA A 104 -7.36 13.44 1.43
CA ALA A 104 -6.65 14.30 0.48
C ALA A 104 -6.41 13.60 -0.86
N ALA A 105 -6.06 12.31 -0.85
CA ALA A 105 -5.90 11.51 -2.07
C ALA A 105 -7.21 11.41 -2.86
N PHE A 106 -8.34 11.08 -2.22
CA PHE A 106 -9.66 11.01 -2.87
C PHE A 106 -10.14 12.35 -3.44
N ARG A 107 -9.72 13.46 -2.82
CA ARG A 107 -10.04 14.81 -3.31
C ARG A 107 -9.15 15.28 -4.44
N SER A 108 -8.03 14.60 -4.67
CA SER A 108 -7.16 14.89 -5.80
C SER A 108 -7.93 14.74 -7.10
N ARG A 109 -7.61 15.58 -8.08
CA ARG A 109 -8.12 15.48 -9.46
C ARG A 109 -7.06 14.92 -10.41
N SER A 110 -6.03 14.27 -9.86
CA SER A 110 -5.02 13.59 -10.66
C SER A 110 -5.66 12.50 -11.52
N PRO A 111 -5.23 12.33 -12.79
CA PRO A 111 -5.61 11.17 -13.58
C PRO A 111 -5.20 9.87 -12.87
N LEU A 112 -6.03 8.83 -12.97
CA LEU A 112 -5.79 7.53 -12.32
C LEU A 112 -4.43 6.93 -12.71
N GLN A 113 -4.02 7.10 -13.96
CA GLN A 113 -2.79 6.54 -14.54
C GLN A 113 -1.54 7.37 -14.23
N MET A 114 -1.68 8.53 -13.58
CA MET A 114 -0.55 9.39 -13.28
C MET A 114 0.35 8.74 -12.21
N ILE A 115 1.64 8.60 -12.50
CA ILE A 115 2.65 8.17 -11.54
C ILE A 115 2.96 9.36 -10.61
N ASN A 116 2.27 9.43 -9.48
CA ASN A 116 2.41 10.51 -8.51
C ASN A 116 2.38 10.05 -7.05
N THR A 117 2.30 8.75 -6.84
CA THR A 117 2.24 8.17 -5.51
C THR A 117 3.61 7.60 -5.18
N ARG A 118 4.27 8.18 -4.18
CA ARG A 118 5.49 7.63 -3.60
C ARG A 118 5.13 6.87 -2.33
N SER A 119 5.54 5.62 -2.23
CA SER A 119 5.30 4.77 -1.06
C SER A 119 6.58 4.05 -0.65
N SER A 120 6.62 3.56 0.58
CA SER A 120 7.71 2.73 1.08
C SER A 120 7.30 1.27 1.23
N ALA A 121 8.27 0.38 1.12
CA ALA A 121 8.20 -0.98 1.61
C ALA A 121 9.01 -1.08 2.90
N GLY A 122 8.54 -1.85 3.89
CA GLY A 122 9.20 -1.91 5.18
C GLY A 122 8.96 -3.21 5.92
N LEU A 123 9.88 -3.52 6.83
CA LEU A 123 9.71 -4.58 7.83
C LEU A 123 9.11 -3.96 9.10
N ASN A 124 8.19 -4.68 9.75
CA ASN A 124 7.58 -4.29 11.03
C ASN A 124 6.62 -3.09 10.99
N ALA A 125 5.72 -2.98 10.01
CA ALA A 125 4.69 -1.92 10.02
C ALA A 125 3.76 -1.95 11.27
N ASP A 126 3.77 -3.05 12.02
CA ASP A 126 3.11 -3.20 13.32
C ASP A 126 3.82 -2.49 14.49
N LYS A 127 5.10 -2.13 14.34
CA LYS A 127 5.91 -1.45 15.34
C LYS A 127 6.09 0.02 14.97
N MET A 128 6.10 0.88 15.99
CA MET A 128 6.68 2.22 15.88
C MET A 128 8.00 2.14 16.63
N ASP A 129 9.10 2.52 15.98
CA ASP A 129 10.31 2.94 16.69
C ASP A 129 10.14 4.40 17.12
#